data_AF-A0A1C5G266-F1
#
_entry.id   AF-A0A1C5G266-F1
#
_cell.length_a   1.000
_cell.length_b   1.000
_cell.length_c   1.000
_cell.angle_alpha   90.00
_cell.angle_beta   90.00
_cell.angle_gamma   90.00
#
_symmetry.space_group_name_H-M   'P 1'
#
loop_
_entity.id
_entity.type
_entity.pdbx_description
1 polymer ?
#
loop_
_entity_poly.entity_id
_entity_poly.type
_entity_poly.pdbx_seq_one_letter_code
_entity_poly.pdbx_strand_id
1 'polypeptide(L)'
;MRHMAEPLLDRARRAGRRLRVNGDARAHYVICGRDALAYWVVRALLATEFQAGRVRITLVVPERPSSDEPDGRDLQGVEVVRADRLDEVTFRRAGLAGADGLALLHQDDVGNMHAALCAQEVEPGLRLVVRMFNTSLANGVRQIFPDSAVLSDASMAAPAFVAAALGEVAPTHFRHGGRTLYVARRDDVRPTDVVCGVADTRDPQQVRLLPADEGVADLVIAEATGTPPGTELAARRLRRARRRRRPLTVLLRAVRSFATRKIGVAVIVLLAVIGVLGWLNGYAAHEDWADSLYLTLVTTLTGQDPNPDKSAAEQVMQVVLNLAGLALIPLITAVVVDGIVNARLALHSGRIQPERSGHVVVVGLGNVGTRVMAQLCDFGVEVVAIDKLAEPRGGALARRLGVPLIVGDAALEETLQSASVGGCQALVVVSTDDETNLQAALIGRAVNPELQVVLRLFDGHFAERIQQAFGIGVSRSVSYLAAPSFAAALLDRAVIATIPVGRHALLVTEVSVAAGSALDGRPLAAVGRAESVRLLAHARAGQRPDWAPDARLVIVAGDRLTVVARRAGLNALLREAVPPPPEEPVTPAPRQPEE
;
A
#
# COMPACT_ATOMS: atom_id res chain seq x y z
N MET A 1 -9.71 -30.36 25.68
CA MET A 1 -9.75 -30.45 24.20
C MET A 1 -11.12 -30.89 23.65
N ARG A 2 -12.25 -30.39 24.19
CA ARG A 2 -13.61 -30.76 23.74
C ARG A 2 -14.49 -29.60 23.23
N HIS A 3 -13.95 -28.40 23.01
CA HIS A 3 -14.77 -27.19 22.76
C HIS A 3 -14.77 -26.62 21.33
N MET A 4 -14.33 -27.36 20.30
CA MET A 4 -14.14 -26.78 18.95
C MET A 4 -15.01 -27.35 17.83
N ALA A 5 -15.95 -28.27 18.11
CA ALA A 5 -16.77 -28.93 17.08
C ALA A 5 -18.24 -28.46 17.00
N GLU A 6 -18.76 -27.79 18.03
CA GLU A 6 -20.18 -27.39 18.13
C GLU A 6 -20.61 -26.07 17.43
N PRO A 7 -19.77 -25.11 17.01
CA PRO A 7 -20.31 -23.84 16.49
C PRO A 7 -20.99 -23.94 15.12
N LEU A 8 -20.56 -24.86 14.24
CA LEU A 8 -20.95 -24.83 12.82
C LEU A 8 -22.30 -25.49 12.53
N LEU A 9 -22.64 -26.55 13.26
CA LEU A 9 -23.96 -27.21 13.15
C LEU A 9 -25.07 -26.35 13.76
N ASP A 10 -24.76 -25.58 14.80
CA ASP A 10 -25.69 -24.61 15.39
C ASP A 10 -25.87 -23.36 14.51
N ARG A 11 -24.86 -23.01 13.70
CA ARG A 11 -24.91 -21.91 12.69
C ARG A 11 -25.78 -22.24 11.47
N ALA A 12 -25.71 -23.47 10.94
CA ALA A 12 -26.61 -23.90 9.87
C ALA A 12 -28.09 -23.97 10.33
N ARG A 13 -28.33 -24.28 11.61
CA ARG A 13 -29.67 -24.25 12.21
C ARG A 13 -30.22 -22.84 12.44
N ARG A 14 -29.36 -21.85 12.73
CA ARG A 14 -29.78 -20.43 12.87
C ARG A 14 -30.24 -19.81 11.54
N ALA A 15 -29.62 -20.18 10.42
CA ALA A 15 -30.03 -19.75 9.08
C ALA A 15 -31.43 -20.28 8.69
N GLY A 16 -31.86 -21.42 9.24
CA GLY A 16 -33.14 -22.06 8.90
C GLY A 16 -34.33 -21.68 9.79
N ARG A 17 -34.18 -20.82 10.81
CA ARG A 17 -35.21 -20.66 11.86
C ARG A 17 -35.46 -19.24 12.40
N ARG A 18 -35.24 -18.19 11.61
CA ARG A 18 -35.77 -16.85 11.96
C ARG A 18 -37.07 -16.59 11.18
N LEU A 19 -38.21 -16.78 11.85
CA LEU A 19 -39.47 -16.16 11.43
C LEU A 19 -39.27 -14.64 11.46
N ARG A 20 -39.35 -14.02 10.29
CA ARG A 20 -38.89 -12.66 10.07
C ARG A 20 -40.00 -11.69 10.43
N VAL A 21 -39.68 -10.69 11.25
CA VAL A 21 -40.63 -9.68 11.75
C VAL A 21 -41.31 -8.90 10.61
N ASN A 22 -40.71 -8.85 9.41
CA ASN A 22 -41.18 -8.09 8.26
C ASN A 22 -41.78 -8.94 7.11
N GLY A 23 -41.96 -10.25 7.26
CA GLY A 23 -42.59 -11.10 6.23
C GLY A 23 -41.80 -11.29 4.91
N ASP A 24 -40.65 -10.63 4.74
CA ASP A 24 -39.78 -10.76 3.56
C ASP A 24 -38.69 -11.82 3.79
N ALA A 25 -38.63 -12.88 2.97
CA ALA A 25 -37.70 -14.01 3.07
C ALA A 25 -36.27 -13.73 2.52
N ARG A 26 -36.00 -12.51 2.05
CA ARG A 26 -34.70 -12.07 1.51
C ARG A 26 -33.66 -11.68 2.56
N ALA A 27 -32.47 -12.27 2.55
CA ALA A 27 -31.43 -11.90 3.53
C ALA A 27 -31.15 -10.38 3.51
N HIS A 28 -30.90 -9.74 4.64
CA HIS A 28 -30.79 -8.28 4.71
C HIS A 28 -29.42 -7.86 5.24
N TYR A 29 -28.70 -7.05 4.47
CA TYR A 29 -27.43 -6.47 4.88
C TYR A 29 -27.53 -4.96 4.98
N VAL A 30 -27.03 -4.42 6.09
CA VAL A 30 -26.88 -2.98 6.30
C VAL A 30 -25.40 -2.63 6.13
N ILE A 31 -25.08 -1.63 5.31
CA ILE A 31 -23.71 -1.18 5.07
C ILE A 31 -23.64 0.29 5.45
N CYS A 32 -22.78 0.64 6.40
CA CYS A 32 -22.59 2.00 6.88
C CYS A 32 -21.21 2.52 6.47
N GLY A 33 -21.19 3.60 5.71
CA GLY A 33 -19.95 4.18 5.19
C GLY A 33 -20.06 5.65 4.86
N ARG A 34 -18.97 6.39 5.08
CA ARG A 34 -18.85 7.77 4.62
C ARG A 34 -18.01 7.91 3.34
N ASP A 35 -17.32 6.86 2.92
CA ASP A 35 -16.39 6.92 1.79
C ASP A 35 -16.70 5.88 0.69
N ALA A 36 -15.94 5.94 -0.40
CA ALA A 36 -16.11 5.07 -1.56
C ALA A 36 -16.03 3.56 -1.25
N LEU A 37 -15.49 3.14 -0.10
CA LEU A 37 -15.44 1.71 0.24
C LEU A 37 -16.84 1.13 0.39
N ALA A 38 -17.78 1.85 1.02
CA ALA A 38 -19.14 1.34 1.16
C ALA A 38 -19.85 1.17 -0.18
N TYR A 39 -19.67 2.14 -1.08
CA TYR A 39 -20.15 2.02 -2.45
C TYR A 39 -19.59 0.76 -3.15
N TRP A 40 -18.27 0.56 -3.09
CA TRP A 40 -17.64 -0.59 -3.73
C TRP A 40 -18.00 -1.92 -3.07
N VAL A 41 -18.24 -1.95 -1.75
CA VAL A 41 -18.77 -3.13 -1.05
C VAL A 41 -20.18 -3.45 -1.52
N VAL A 42 -21.06 -2.45 -1.64
CA VAL A 42 -22.41 -2.66 -2.19
C VAL A 42 -22.33 -3.14 -3.64
N ARG A 43 -21.50 -2.52 -4.49
CA ARG A 43 -21.25 -3.00 -5.86
C ARG A 43 -20.72 -4.43 -5.88
N ALA A 44 -19.82 -4.80 -4.98
CA ALA A 44 -19.30 -6.16 -4.87
C ALA A 44 -20.40 -7.13 -4.43
N LEU A 45 -21.29 -6.74 -3.51
CA LEU A 45 -22.45 -7.53 -3.09
C LEU A 45 -23.47 -7.69 -4.22
N LEU A 46 -23.83 -6.62 -4.94
CA LEU A 46 -24.74 -6.64 -6.07
C LEU A 46 -24.18 -7.44 -7.26
N ALA A 47 -22.88 -7.33 -7.52
CA ALA A 47 -22.22 -8.07 -8.58
C ALA A 47 -22.06 -9.56 -8.23
N THR A 48 -22.07 -9.91 -6.94
CA THR A 48 -22.18 -11.29 -6.50
C THR A 48 -23.59 -11.71 -6.83
N GLU A 49 -23.77 -12.63 -7.79
CA GLU A 49 -25.05 -13.10 -8.35
C GLU A 49 -25.98 -13.79 -7.34
N PHE A 50 -26.05 -13.31 -6.11
CA PHE A 50 -27.14 -13.64 -5.21
C PHE A 50 -28.39 -12.81 -5.55
N GLN A 51 -28.31 -11.71 -6.33
CA GLN A 51 -29.25 -10.59 -6.19
C GLN A 51 -29.71 -9.79 -7.41
N ALA A 52 -30.42 -10.43 -8.34
CA ALA A 52 -31.58 -9.73 -8.91
C ALA A 52 -32.82 -10.19 -8.12
N GLY A 53 -33.00 -9.68 -6.89
CA GLY A 53 -34.27 -9.81 -6.14
C GLY A 53 -34.38 -10.77 -4.94
N ARG A 54 -33.30 -11.13 -4.22
CA ARG A 54 -33.30 -12.12 -3.10
C ARG A 54 -32.70 -11.68 -1.73
N VAL A 55 -32.17 -10.46 -1.60
CA VAL A 55 -31.39 -9.88 -0.48
C VAL A 55 -31.72 -8.40 -0.58
N ARG A 56 -32.05 -7.86 0.57
CA ARG A 56 -32.23 -6.45 0.74
C ARG A 56 -30.90 -5.84 1.13
N ILE A 57 -30.52 -4.73 0.51
CA ILE A 57 -29.34 -3.98 0.89
C ILE A 57 -29.78 -2.59 1.32
N THR A 58 -29.39 -2.20 2.52
CA THR A 58 -29.57 -0.84 3.00
C THR A 58 -28.20 -0.18 3.16
N LEU A 59 -27.96 0.90 2.43
CA LEU A 59 -26.74 1.69 2.48
C LEU A 59 -26.99 2.94 3.33
N VAL A 60 -26.25 3.09 4.43
CA VAL A 60 -26.27 4.28 5.27
C VAL A 60 -25.12 5.20 4.88
N VAL A 61 -25.46 6.39 4.39
CA VAL A 61 -24.53 7.44 3.95
C VAL A 61 -24.71 8.73 4.76
N PRO A 62 -23.71 9.62 4.83
CA PRO A 62 -23.88 10.93 5.47
C PRO A 62 -24.96 11.79 4.79
N GLU A 63 -25.56 12.72 5.54
CA GLU A 63 -26.60 13.61 4.99
C GLU A 63 -26.06 14.48 3.86
N ARG A 64 -24.83 14.97 4.04
CA ARG A 64 -24.10 15.77 3.07
C ARG A 64 -22.89 14.98 2.58
N PRO A 65 -23.03 14.19 1.50
CA PRO A 65 -21.88 13.56 0.86
C PRO A 65 -20.94 14.65 0.32
N SER A 66 -19.64 14.36 0.30
CA SER A 66 -18.69 15.20 -0.44
C SER A 66 -19.03 15.12 -1.94
N SER A 67 -18.73 16.17 -2.71
CA SER A 67 -19.12 16.26 -4.14
C SER A 67 -18.59 15.11 -5.00
N ASP A 68 -17.51 14.48 -4.55
CA ASP A 68 -16.72 13.52 -5.33
C ASP A 68 -16.92 12.07 -4.87
N GLU A 69 -17.68 11.83 -3.80
CA GLU A 69 -17.93 10.49 -3.27
C GLU A 69 -19.24 9.89 -3.80
N PRO A 70 -19.25 8.60 -4.23
CA PRO A 70 -20.47 7.96 -4.70
C PRO A 70 -21.52 7.90 -3.60
N ASP A 71 -22.66 8.55 -3.80
CA ASP A 71 -23.74 8.63 -2.79
C ASP A 71 -24.80 7.53 -2.92
N GLY A 72 -24.55 6.57 -3.82
CA GLY A 72 -25.39 5.39 -4.05
C GLY A 72 -26.67 5.64 -4.84
N ARG A 73 -26.93 6.85 -5.35
CA ARG A 73 -28.13 7.14 -6.19
C ARG A 73 -28.17 6.33 -7.48
N ASP A 74 -27.02 5.91 -7.98
CA ASP A 74 -26.86 5.08 -9.19
C ASP A 74 -27.10 3.58 -8.93
N LEU A 75 -27.21 3.16 -7.66
CA LEU A 75 -27.38 1.77 -7.27
C LEU A 75 -28.86 1.37 -7.29
N GLN A 76 -29.25 0.65 -8.34
CA GLN A 76 -30.61 0.09 -8.43
C GLN A 76 -30.80 -1.04 -7.41
N GLY A 77 -31.97 -1.08 -6.75
CA GLY A 77 -32.33 -2.13 -5.79
C GLY A 77 -31.70 -1.98 -4.39
N VAL A 78 -31.15 -0.81 -4.07
CA VAL A 78 -30.56 -0.49 -2.76
C VAL A 78 -31.38 0.59 -2.06
N GLU A 79 -31.70 0.38 -0.79
CA GLU A 79 -32.32 1.39 0.07
C GLU A 79 -31.24 2.31 0.64
N VAL A 80 -31.34 3.62 0.43
CA VAL A 80 -30.35 4.58 0.94
C VAL A 80 -30.92 5.35 2.12
N VAL A 81 -30.26 5.25 3.27
CA VAL A 81 -30.59 5.99 4.49
C VAL A 81 -29.53 7.05 4.75
N ARG A 82 -29.95 8.29 4.95
CA ARG A 82 -29.05 9.42 5.22
C ARG A 82 -28.95 9.68 6.72
N ALA A 83 -27.75 9.57 7.29
CA ALA A 83 -27.50 9.82 8.71
C ALA A 83 -26.04 10.19 8.96
N ASP A 84 -25.80 11.21 9.79
CA ASP A 84 -24.44 11.57 10.23
C ASP A 84 -23.93 10.76 11.43
N ARG A 85 -24.84 10.18 12.21
CA ARG A 85 -24.54 9.38 13.40
C ARG A 85 -25.05 7.95 13.20
N LEU A 86 -24.30 6.98 13.71
CA LEU A 86 -24.68 5.57 13.71
C LEU A 86 -25.12 5.18 15.13
N ASP A 87 -26.34 5.57 15.48
CA ASP A 87 -26.99 5.27 16.75
C ASP A 87 -28.15 4.27 16.56
N GLU A 88 -28.76 3.87 17.68
CA GLU A 88 -29.87 2.92 17.70
C GLU A 88 -31.04 3.35 16.79
N VAL A 89 -31.38 4.65 16.80
CA VAL A 89 -32.44 5.22 15.98
C VAL A 89 -32.13 5.06 14.49
N THR A 90 -30.89 5.38 14.10
CA THR A 90 -30.43 5.23 12.72
C THR A 90 -30.47 3.77 12.28
N PHE A 91 -30.02 2.85 13.12
CA PHE A 91 -30.03 1.42 12.80
C PHE A 91 -31.44 0.85 12.67
N ARG A 92 -32.37 1.22 13.57
CA ARG A 92 -33.78 0.83 13.44
C ARG A 92 -34.40 1.36 12.15
N ARG A 93 -34.12 2.63 11.80
CA ARG A 93 -34.57 3.24 10.54
C ARG A 93 -33.95 2.56 9.31
N ALA A 94 -32.71 2.08 9.41
CA ALA A 94 -32.05 1.29 8.37
C ALA A 94 -32.53 -0.17 8.32
N GLY A 95 -33.49 -0.56 9.15
CA GLY A 95 -34.03 -1.91 9.19
C GLY A 95 -33.05 -2.95 9.74
N LEU A 96 -32.12 -2.57 10.61
CA LEU A 96 -31.14 -3.49 11.18
C LEU A 96 -31.78 -4.64 11.99
N ALA A 97 -32.96 -4.41 12.57
CA ALA A 97 -33.69 -5.43 13.31
C ALA A 97 -34.09 -6.59 12.37
N GLY A 98 -33.57 -7.79 12.64
CA GLY A 98 -33.74 -8.95 11.77
C GLY A 98 -32.79 -9.02 10.56
N ALA A 99 -31.80 -8.13 10.47
CA ALA A 99 -30.77 -8.18 9.45
C ALA A 99 -29.79 -9.34 9.68
N ASP A 100 -29.25 -9.88 8.58
CA ASP A 100 -28.28 -10.98 8.59
C ASP A 100 -26.85 -10.49 8.80
N GLY A 101 -26.55 -9.23 8.46
CA GLY A 101 -25.24 -8.65 8.72
C GLY A 101 -25.15 -7.14 8.60
N LEU A 102 -24.15 -6.58 9.29
CA LEU A 102 -23.82 -5.16 9.32
C LEU A 102 -22.36 -4.95 8.95
N ALA A 103 -22.09 -4.03 8.02
CA ALA A 103 -20.74 -3.55 7.77
C ALA A 103 -20.57 -2.12 8.28
N LEU A 104 -19.59 -1.91 9.16
CA LEU A 104 -19.18 -0.61 9.66
C LEU A 104 -17.85 -0.22 9.01
N LEU A 105 -17.92 0.67 8.03
CA LEU A 105 -16.82 0.93 7.10
C LEU A 105 -16.18 2.32 7.27
N HIS A 106 -16.48 3.03 8.37
CA HIS A 106 -15.88 4.34 8.62
C HIS A 106 -14.37 4.21 8.88
N GLN A 107 -13.61 5.27 8.61
CA GLN A 107 -12.17 5.32 8.90
C GLN A 107 -11.85 5.53 10.39
N ASP A 108 -12.86 5.88 11.18
CA ASP A 108 -12.76 6.07 12.62
C ASP A 108 -12.97 4.74 13.35
N ASP A 109 -11.86 4.12 13.77
CA ASP A 109 -11.84 2.85 14.49
C ASP A 109 -12.70 2.92 15.78
N VAL A 110 -12.70 4.05 16.48
CA VAL A 110 -13.44 4.24 17.74
C VAL A 110 -14.92 4.43 17.47
N GLY A 111 -15.27 5.26 16.48
CA GLY A 111 -16.64 5.43 16.01
C GLY A 111 -17.26 4.12 15.54
N ASN A 112 -16.49 3.27 14.85
CA ASN A 112 -16.93 1.92 14.46
C ASN A 112 -17.19 1.02 15.68
N MET A 113 -16.42 1.12 16.77
CA MET A 113 -16.72 0.38 18.01
C MET A 113 -18.02 0.86 18.68
N HIS A 114 -18.23 2.17 18.77
CA HIS A 114 -19.48 2.72 19.32
C HIS A 114 -20.69 2.27 18.49
N ALA A 115 -20.59 2.35 17.17
CA ALA A 115 -21.64 1.89 16.26
C ALA A 115 -21.90 0.38 16.40
N ALA A 116 -20.86 -0.44 16.59
CA ALA A 116 -21.01 -1.88 16.82
C ALA A 116 -21.79 -2.20 18.10
N LEU A 117 -21.54 -1.45 19.19
CA LEU A 117 -22.26 -1.60 20.45
C LEU A 117 -23.74 -1.21 20.30
N CYS A 118 -24.03 -0.06 19.68
CA CYS A 118 -25.42 0.36 19.42
C CYS A 118 -26.15 -0.64 18.49
N ALA A 119 -25.45 -1.23 17.52
CA ALA A 119 -26.05 -2.23 16.63
C ALA A 119 -26.45 -3.52 17.37
N GLN A 120 -25.68 -3.92 18.39
CA GLN A 120 -25.97 -5.10 19.21
C GLN A 120 -27.17 -4.91 20.14
N GLU A 121 -27.47 -3.68 20.54
CA GLU A 121 -28.71 -3.36 21.26
C GLU A 121 -29.95 -3.55 20.37
N VAL A 122 -29.81 -3.37 19.05
CA VAL A 122 -30.90 -3.55 18.07
C VAL A 122 -31.03 -5.01 17.62
N GLU A 123 -29.92 -5.67 17.29
CA GLU A 123 -29.90 -7.06 16.80
C GLU A 123 -28.68 -7.83 17.36
N PRO A 124 -28.83 -8.52 18.50
CA PRO A 124 -27.70 -9.19 19.16
C PRO A 124 -27.06 -10.31 18.31
N GLY A 125 -27.85 -10.94 17.43
CA GLY A 125 -27.42 -12.06 16.61
C GLY A 125 -26.91 -11.68 15.23
N LEU A 126 -26.49 -10.43 15.02
CA LEU A 126 -26.03 -9.92 13.72
C LEU A 126 -24.58 -10.35 13.43
N ARG A 127 -24.29 -10.67 12.17
CA ARG A 127 -22.91 -10.82 11.70
C ARG A 127 -22.27 -9.46 11.49
N LEU A 128 -21.19 -9.17 12.22
CA LEU A 128 -20.60 -7.84 12.25
C LEU A 128 -19.29 -7.79 11.45
N VAL A 129 -19.21 -6.96 10.41
CA VAL A 129 -17.96 -6.69 9.68
C VAL A 129 -17.50 -5.28 9.99
N VAL A 130 -16.31 -5.14 10.57
CA VAL A 130 -15.79 -3.84 11.02
C VAL A 130 -14.49 -3.51 10.32
N ARG A 131 -14.42 -2.32 9.73
CA ARG A 131 -13.16 -1.74 9.26
C ARG A 131 -12.36 -1.25 10.46
N MET A 132 -11.14 -1.75 10.62
CA MET A 132 -10.20 -1.24 11.63
C MET A 132 -8.77 -1.23 11.11
N PHE A 133 -8.04 -0.17 11.44
CA PHE A 133 -6.59 -0.13 11.22
C PHE A 133 -5.81 -0.61 12.45
N ASN A 134 -6.27 -0.24 13.65
CA ASN A 134 -5.60 -0.58 14.91
C ASN A 134 -5.80 -2.06 15.28
N THR A 135 -4.69 -2.79 15.33
CA THR A 135 -4.68 -4.23 15.64
C THR A 135 -5.06 -4.55 17.09
N SER A 136 -4.82 -3.63 18.03
CA SER A 136 -5.16 -3.82 19.44
C SER A 136 -6.68 -3.73 19.65
N LEU A 137 -7.34 -2.75 19.02
CA LEU A 137 -8.80 -2.64 19.04
C LEU A 137 -9.43 -3.85 18.33
N ALA A 138 -8.87 -4.27 17.20
CA ALA A 138 -9.37 -5.43 16.46
C ALA A 138 -9.44 -6.71 17.31
N ASN A 139 -8.46 -6.93 18.18
CA ASN A 139 -8.46 -8.08 19.10
C ASN A 139 -9.57 -7.96 20.16
N GLY A 140 -9.81 -6.76 20.69
CA GLY A 140 -10.91 -6.51 21.63
C GLY A 140 -12.27 -6.75 21.00
N VAL A 141 -12.50 -6.28 19.77
CA VAL A 141 -13.76 -6.51 19.03
C VAL A 141 -14.03 -7.99 18.84
N ARG A 142 -13.02 -8.79 18.48
CA ARG A 142 -13.19 -10.25 18.33
C ARG A 142 -13.50 -10.97 19.63
N GLN A 143 -13.10 -10.41 20.78
CA GLN A 143 -13.44 -10.96 22.10
C GLN A 143 -14.88 -10.62 22.51
N ILE A 144 -15.33 -9.41 22.20
CA ILE A 144 -16.67 -8.91 22.57
C ILE A 144 -17.75 -9.45 21.62
N PHE A 145 -17.44 -9.57 20.32
CA PHE A 145 -18.39 -9.99 19.29
C PHE A 145 -17.89 -11.28 18.61
N PRO A 146 -18.39 -12.47 19.01
CA PRO A 146 -17.92 -13.76 18.51
C PRO A 146 -18.20 -13.99 17.02
N ASP A 147 -19.27 -13.39 16.49
CA ASP A 147 -19.62 -13.43 15.07
C ASP A 147 -19.25 -12.11 14.39
N SER A 148 -17.95 -11.78 14.45
CA SER A 148 -17.40 -10.59 13.83
C SER A 148 -16.17 -10.86 12.96
N ALA A 149 -16.05 -10.09 11.88
CA ALA A 149 -14.87 -10.03 11.04
C ALA A 149 -14.29 -8.61 11.07
N VAL A 150 -13.07 -8.48 11.60
CA VAL A 150 -12.34 -7.21 11.60
C VAL A 150 -11.32 -7.21 10.47
N LEU A 151 -11.44 -6.23 9.59
CA LEU A 151 -10.64 -6.11 8.36
C LEU A 151 -10.01 -4.73 8.24
N SER A 152 -8.82 -4.67 7.65
CA SER A 152 -8.12 -3.43 7.33
C SER A 152 -8.06 -3.26 5.81
N ASP A 153 -8.75 -2.26 5.28
CA ASP A 153 -8.71 -1.91 3.86
C ASP A 153 -7.28 -1.57 3.40
N ALA A 154 -6.53 -0.85 4.23
CA ALA A 154 -5.12 -0.54 3.98
C ALA A 154 -4.26 -1.81 3.88
N SER A 155 -4.48 -2.80 4.74
CA SER A 155 -3.73 -4.06 4.70
C SER A 155 -4.12 -4.94 3.51
N MET A 156 -5.39 -4.88 3.08
CA MET A 156 -5.86 -5.58 1.88
C MET A 156 -5.33 -4.94 0.59
N ALA A 157 -5.19 -3.61 0.56
CA ALA A 157 -4.74 -2.88 -0.62
C ALA A 157 -3.21 -2.77 -0.74
N ALA A 158 -2.48 -2.69 0.38
CA ALA A 158 -1.03 -2.48 0.40
C ALA A 158 -0.23 -3.43 -0.52
N PRO A 159 -0.52 -4.74 -0.59
CA PRO A 159 0.18 -5.63 -1.51
C PRO A 159 0.11 -5.14 -2.97
N ALA A 160 -1.03 -4.63 -3.44
CA ALA A 160 -1.14 -4.15 -4.82
C ALA A 160 -0.27 -2.90 -5.10
N PHE A 161 -0.07 -2.03 -4.10
CA PHE A 161 0.83 -0.89 -4.22
C PHE A 161 2.30 -1.32 -4.22
N VAL A 162 2.67 -2.27 -3.35
CA VAL A 162 4.03 -2.81 -3.29
C VAL A 162 4.38 -3.55 -4.58
N ALA A 163 3.45 -4.35 -5.12
CA ALA A 163 3.56 -5.00 -6.43
C ALA A 163 3.96 -3.99 -7.51
N ALA A 164 3.13 -2.95 -7.64
CA ALA A 164 3.28 -1.93 -8.65
C ALA A 164 4.58 -1.14 -8.50
N ALA A 165 5.05 -0.93 -7.25
CA ALA A 165 6.28 -0.21 -6.97
C ALA A 165 7.53 -1.02 -7.37
N LEU A 166 7.49 -2.33 -7.15
CA LEU A 166 8.62 -3.21 -7.46
C LEU A 166 8.63 -3.66 -8.93
N GLY A 167 7.58 -3.37 -9.71
CA GLY A 167 7.41 -3.89 -11.07
C GLY A 167 7.15 -5.41 -11.09
N GLU A 168 6.75 -5.96 -9.95
CA GLU A 168 6.49 -7.38 -9.73
C GLU A 168 5.00 -7.59 -9.42
N VAL A 169 4.56 -8.84 -9.45
CA VAL A 169 3.28 -9.19 -8.82
C VAL A 169 3.59 -9.36 -7.34
N ALA A 170 2.90 -8.62 -6.47
CA ALA A 170 3.27 -8.62 -5.07
C ALA A 170 3.29 -10.04 -4.53
N PRO A 171 4.28 -10.36 -3.68
CA PRO A 171 4.23 -11.57 -2.88
C PRO A 171 3.11 -11.43 -1.84
N THR A 172 1.88 -11.71 -2.27
CA THR A 172 0.78 -12.02 -1.36
C THR A 172 1.15 -13.31 -0.66
N HIS A 173 1.48 -13.22 0.62
CA HIS A 173 1.71 -14.38 1.46
C HIS A 173 0.50 -14.65 2.34
N PHE A 174 0.18 -15.92 2.54
CA PHE A 174 -0.89 -16.33 3.44
C PHE A 174 -0.54 -17.69 4.04
N ARG A 175 -1.04 -17.95 5.24
CA ARG A 175 -0.83 -19.23 5.93
C ARG A 175 -2.14 -19.99 5.98
N HIS A 176 -2.12 -21.24 5.52
CA HIS A 176 -3.27 -22.13 5.57
C HIS A 176 -2.82 -23.57 5.73
N GLY A 177 -3.57 -24.40 6.48
CA GLY A 177 -3.27 -25.82 6.62
C GLY A 177 -1.86 -26.15 7.14
N GLY A 178 -1.23 -25.25 7.90
CA GLY A 178 0.16 -25.39 8.38
C GLY A 178 1.25 -25.04 7.36
N ARG A 179 0.87 -24.68 6.12
CA ARG A 179 1.78 -24.22 5.07
C ARG A 179 1.77 -22.70 4.97
N THR A 180 2.92 -22.11 4.64
CA THR A 180 3.00 -20.70 4.28
C THR A 180 3.11 -20.61 2.77
N LEU A 181 2.12 -20.01 2.15
CA LEU A 181 2.02 -19.88 0.70
C LEU A 181 2.30 -18.45 0.29
N TYR A 182 2.86 -18.27 -0.91
CA TYR A 182 3.10 -16.96 -1.49
C TYR A 182 2.86 -16.98 -3.00
N VAL A 183 2.57 -15.82 -3.56
CA VAL A 183 2.44 -15.64 -5.02
C VAL A 183 3.75 -15.14 -5.59
N ALA A 184 4.22 -15.75 -6.67
CA ALA A 184 5.46 -15.38 -7.33
C ALA A 184 5.44 -15.69 -8.82
N ARG A 185 6.42 -15.20 -9.56
CA ARG A 185 6.63 -15.62 -10.95
C ARG A 185 7.15 -17.05 -10.98
N ARG A 186 6.66 -17.84 -11.93
CA ARG A 186 7.02 -19.25 -12.10
C ARG A 186 8.54 -19.45 -12.21
N ASP A 187 9.23 -18.56 -12.92
CA ASP A 187 10.69 -18.63 -13.14
C ASP A 187 11.51 -18.40 -11.87
N ASP A 188 10.91 -17.77 -10.85
CA ASP A 188 11.57 -17.42 -9.59
C ASP A 188 11.33 -18.51 -8.50
N VAL A 189 10.57 -19.56 -8.82
CA VAL A 189 10.16 -20.62 -7.88
C VAL A 189 10.68 -21.99 -8.38
N ARG A 190 11.17 -22.83 -7.46
CA ARG A 190 11.54 -24.21 -7.81
C ARG A 190 10.29 -25.00 -8.23
N PRO A 191 10.32 -25.80 -9.30
CA PRO A 191 9.15 -26.54 -9.77
C PRO A 191 8.45 -27.40 -8.70
N THR A 192 9.19 -27.91 -7.71
CA THR A 192 8.67 -28.72 -6.59
C THR A 192 7.92 -27.92 -5.54
N ASP A 193 8.16 -26.61 -5.44
CA ASP A 193 7.47 -25.73 -4.49
C ASP A 193 6.21 -25.09 -5.11
N VAL A 194 5.98 -25.27 -6.41
CA VAL A 194 4.80 -24.74 -7.11
C VAL A 194 3.58 -25.57 -6.71
N VAL A 195 2.59 -24.90 -6.10
CA VAL A 195 1.31 -25.51 -5.72
C VAL A 195 0.30 -25.42 -6.87
N CYS A 196 0.23 -24.26 -7.55
CA CYS A 196 -0.83 -23.99 -8.50
C CYS A 196 -0.48 -22.81 -9.43
N GLY A 197 -0.75 -22.93 -10.73
CA GLY A 197 -0.74 -21.79 -11.68
C GLY A 197 -1.92 -20.84 -11.45
N VAL A 198 -1.67 -19.53 -11.44
CA VAL A 198 -2.66 -18.51 -11.05
C VAL A 198 -3.06 -17.61 -12.20
N ALA A 199 -2.10 -17.15 -13.00
CA ALA A 199 -2.40 -16.26 -14.12
C ALA A 199 -1.26 -16.23 -15.15
N ASP A 200 -1.60 -15.80 -16.36
CA ASP A 200 -0.68 -15.35 -17.39
C ASP A 200 -0.79 -13.82 -17.52
N THR A 201 0.31 -13.12 -17.21
CA THR A 201 0.44 -11.67 -17.19
C THR A 201 1.51 -11.14 -18.13
N ARG A 202 1.99 -11.97 -19.07
CA ARG A 202 3.01 -11.57 -20.06
C ARG A 202 2.53 -10.48 -21.01
N ASP A 203 1.23 -10.47 -21.30
CA ASP A 203 0.56 -9.37 -22.00
C ASP A 203 -0.29 -8.55 -20.99
N PRO A 204 0.10 -7.29 -20.68
CA PRO A 204 -0.65 -6.43 -19.78
C PRO A 204 -2.09 -6.12 -20.24
N GLN A 205 -2.40 -6.23 -21.53
CA GLN A 205 -3.75 -6.00 -22.05
C GLN A 205 -4.61 -7.28 -22.08
N GLN A 206 -3.99 -8.47 -22.04
CA GLN A 206 -4.68 -9.76 -22.09
C GLN A 206 -4.33 -10.67 -20.91
N VAL A 207 -4.56 -10.18 -19.69
CA VAL A 207 -4.35 -10.98 -18.48
C VAL A 207 -5.33 -12.17 -18.43
N ARG A 208 -4.82 -13.40 -18.46
CA ARG A 208 -5.63 -14.63 -18.33
C ARG A 208 -5.50 -15.20 -16.92
N LEU A 209 -6.60 -15.28 -16.19
CA LEU A 209 -6.60 -15.78 -14.81
C LEU A 209 -7.01 -17.26 -14.75
N LEU A 210 -6.34 -18.08 -13.94
CA LEU A 210 -6.61 -19.51 -13.80
C LEU A 210 -6.67 -20.25 -15.16
N PRO A 211 -5.66 -20.10 -16.04
CA PRO A 211 -5.67 -20.69 -17.39
C PRO A 211 -5.77 -22.22 -17.32
N ALA A 212 -6.52 -22.85 -18.23
CA ALA A 212 -6.77 -24.30 -18.21
C ALA A 212 -5.48 -25.14 -18.09
N ASP A 213 -4.46 -24.78 -18.87
CA ASP A 213 -3.11 -25.31 -18.72
C ASP A 213 -2.32 -24.46 -17.72
N GLU A 214 -1.93 -25.08 -16.60
CA GLU A 214 -1.16 -24.40 -15.56
C GLU A 214 0.26 -24.02 -16.03
N GLY A 215 0.84 -24.77 -16.97
CA GLY A 215 2.19 -24.52 -17.49
C GLY A 215 2.33 -23.17 -18.19
N VAL A 216 1.22 -22.63 -18.69
CA VAL A 216 1.15 -21.31 -19.35
C VAL A 216 1.18 -20.17 -18.34
N ALA A 217 0.79 -20.42 -17.08
CA ALA A 217 0.73 -19.39 -16.05
C ALA A 217 2.15 -18.91 -15.66
N ASP A 218 2.45 -17.65 -15.92
CA ASP A 218 3.69 -17.00 -15.47
C ASP A 218 3.65 -16.63 -13.98
N LEU A 219 2.45 -16.61 -13.37
CA LEU A 219 2.24 -16.46 -11.94
C LEU A 219 1.73 -17.73 -11.29
N VAL A 220 2.29 -18.05 -10.13
CA VAL A 220 2.01 -19.27 -9.37
C VAL A 220 1.81 -18.98 -7.88
N ILE A 221 1.03 -19.82 -7.20
CA ILE A 221 1.08 -19.98 -5.74
C ILE A 221 2.15 -21.03 -5.45
N ALA A 222 3.05 -20.71 -4.52
CA ALA A 222 4.17 -21.55 -4.12
C ALA A 222 4.22 -21.72 -2.60
N GLU A 223 4.80 -22.82 -2.13
CA GLU A 223 5.04 -23.09 -0.71
C GLU A 223 6.41 -22.57 -0.25
N ALA A 224 6.45 -21.91 0.90
CA ALA A 224 7.68 -21.45 1.54
C ALA A 224 8.28 -22.58 2.39
N THR A 225 9.18 -23.38 1.81
CA THR A 225 9.81 -24.56 2.44
C THR A 225 11.08 -24.27 3.27
N GLY A 226 11.48 -23.01 3.42
CA GLY A 226 12.61 -22.61 4.29
C GLY A 226 13.49 -21.53 3.64
N THR A 227 13.60 -20.38 4.31
CA THR A 227 14.01 -19.04 3.80
C THR A 227 13.19 -18.57 2.59
N PRO A 228 12.42 -17.47 2.70
CA PRO A 228 11.55 -17.03 1.62
C PRO A 228 12.39 -16.70 0.37
N PRO A 229 12.23 -17.44 -0.76
CA PRO A 229 12.82 -17.05 -2.03
C PRO A 229 11.99 -15.88 -2.55
N GLY A 230 12.35 -14.69 -2.08
CA GLY A 230 11.70 -13.43 -2.44
C GLY A 230 12.52 -12.25 -1.89
N THR A 231 13.09 -12.42 -0.69
CA THR A 231 14.01 -11.43 -0.11
C THR A 231 15.39 -11.44 -0.79
N GLU A 232 15.91 -12.62 -1.19
CA GLU A 232 17.19 -12.70 -1.89
C GLU A 232 17.13 -12.35 -3.37
N LEU A 233 16.04 -12.64 -4.08
CA LEU A 233 15.97 -12.44 -5.54
C LEU A 233 15.68 -10.97 -5.91
N ALA A 234 14.76 -10.31 -5.19
CA ALA A 234 14.54 -8.87 -5.27
C ALA A 234 15.83 -8.11 -4.89
N ALA A 235 16.51 -8.52 -3.81
CA ALA A 235 17.82 -7.97 -3.42
C ALA A 235 18.93 -8.22 -4.46
N ARG A 236 18.93 -9.38 -5.14
CA ARG A 236 19.92 -9.71 -6.19
C ARG A 236 19.72 -8.90 -7.47
N ARG A 237 18.47 -8.57 -7.86
CA ARG A 237 18.20 -7.64 -8.96
C ARG A 237 18.54 -6.19 -8.58
N LEU A 238 18.21 -5.76 -7.36
CA LEU A 238 18.57 -4.43 -6.82
C LEU A 238 20.08 -4.19 -6.75
N ARG A 239 20.88 -5.22 -6.42
CA ARG A 239 22.36 -5.12 -6.44
C ARG A 239 22.96 -4.91 -7.83
N ARG A 240 22.31 -5.35 -8.92
CA ARG A 240 22.80 -5.15 -10.30
C ARG A 240 22.58 -3.73 -10.80
N ALA A 241 21.48 -3.07 -10.39
CA ALA A 241 21.22 -1.66 -10.72
C ALA A 241 22.16 -0.67 -9.99
N ARG A 242 22.62 -1.03 -8.77
CA ARG A 242 23.49 -0.20 -7.92
C ARG A 242 24.92 0.03 -8.44
N ARG A 243 25.36 -0.67 -9.50
CA ARG A 243 26.77 -0.68 -9.95
C ARG A 243 27.15 0.34 -11.03
N ARG A 244 26.26 1.26 -11.40
CA ARG A 244 26.56 2.37 -12.33
C ARG A 244 26.19 3.72 -11.74
N ARG A 245 27.06 4.30 -10.91
CA ARG A 245 27.37 5.75 -10.88
C ARG A 245 28.51 6.01 -9.89
N ARG A 246 29.49 6.79 -10.35
CA ARG A 246 30.84 6.90 -9.76
C ARG A 246 30.83 7.86 -8.55
N PRO A 247 31.51 7.53 -7.43
CA PRO A 247 31.57 8.37 -6.23
C PRO A 247 32.33 9.70 -6.41
N LEU A 248 33.12 9.84 -7.47
CA LEU A 248 33.95 11.04 -7.72
C LEU A 248 33.13 12.31 -8.06
N THR A 249 31.92 12.19 -8.63
CA THR A 249 31.12 13.35 -9.01
C THR A 249 30.41 14.01 -7.84
N VAL A 250 30.15 13.25 -6.77
CA VAL A 250 29.49 13.74 -5.54
C VAL A 250 30.45 14.63 -4.74
N LEU A 251 31.73 14.25 -4.67
CA LEU A 251 32.76 15.05 -4.00
C LEU A 251 33.01 16.38 -4.73
N LEU A 252 33.04 16.38 -6.07
CA LEU A 252 33.24 17.58 -6.88
C LEU A 252 32.04 18.55 -6.87
N ARG A 253 30.80 18.04 -6.76
CA ARG A 253 29.60 18.90 -6.62
C ARG A 253 29.49 19.51 -5.23
N ALA A 254 29.87 18.77 -4.19
CA ALA A 254 29.92 19.25 -2.82
C ALA A 254 31.04 20.28 -2.56
N VAL A 255 32.01 20.45 -3.44
CA VAL A 255 32.94 21.59 -3.33
C VAL A 255 32.37 22.84 -4.02
N ARG A 256 31.55 22.64 -5.06
CA ARG A 256 31.02 23.73 -5.90
C ARG A 256 29.76 24.40 -5.35
N SER A 257 28.98 23.74 -4.49
CA SER A 257 27.77 24.33 -3.88
C SER A 257 28.02 25.12 -2.59
N PHE A 258 29.25 25.10 -2.05
CA PHE A 258 29.56 25.65 -0.72
C PHE A 258 30.17 27.06 -0.76
N ALA A 259 30.59 27.54 -1.94
CA ALA A 259 30.90 28.95 -2.15
C ALA A 259 29.59 29.69 -2.47
N THR A 260 29.01 30.40 -1.49
CA THR A 260 28.04 31.44 -1.85
C THR A 260 28.75 32.40 -2.83
N ARG A 261 28.08 32.78 -3.93
CA ARG A 261 28.70 33.61 -4.98
C ARG A 261 29.36 34.88 -4.42
N LYS A 262 28.92 35.38 -3.26
CA LYS A 262 29.48 36.58 -2.62
C LYS A 262 30.76 36.31 -1.83
N ILE A 263 30.79 35.26 -0.98
CA ILE A 263 31.96 34.95 -0.14
C ILE A 263 33.08 34.34 -0.98
N GLY A 264 32.74 33.46 -1.93
CA GLY A 264 33.72 32.90 -2.87
C GLY A 264 34.39 33.97 -3.74
N VAL A 265 33.63 34.97 -4.20
CA VAL A 265 34.19 36.12 -4.93
C VAL A 265 35.08 36.97 -4.03
N ALA A 266 34.69 37.22 -2.77
CA ALA A 266 35.53 37.97 -1.83
C ALA A 266 36.88 37.29 -1.55
N VAL A 267 36.90 35.96 -1.37
CA VAL A 267 38.14 35.19 -1.18
C VAL A 267 39.02 35.22 -2.43
N ILE A 268 38.43 35.04 -3.62
CA ILE A 268 39.17 35.08 -4.89
C ILE A 268 39.76 36.46 -5.15
N VAL A 269 39.00 37.53 -4.90
CA VAL A 269 39.48 38.91 -5.04
C VAL A 269 40.64 39.18 -4.08
N LEU A 270 40.53 38.73 -2.83
CA LEU A 270 41.57 38.92 -1.83
C LEU A 270 42.87 38.15 -2.18
N LEU A 271 42.76 36.90 -2.64
CA LEU A 271 43.89 36.12 -3.12
C LEU A 271 44.52 36.72 -4.38
N ALA A 272 43.71 37.28 -5.29
CA ALA A 272 44.20 37.98 -6.46
C ALA A 272 44.96 39.26 -6.08
N VAL A 273 44.46 40.02 -5.09
CA VAL A 273 45.16 41.18 -4.55
C VAL A 273 46.49 40.75 -3.93
N ILE A 274 46.52 39.75 -3.06
CA ILE A 274 47.76 39.22 -2.46
C ILE A 274 48.76 38.79 -3.53
N GLY A 275 48.31 38.06 -4.56
CA GLY A 275 49.16 37.61 -5.66
C GLY A 275 49.72 38.74 -6.52
N VAL A 276 48.90 39.76 -6.84
CA VAL A 276 49.35 40.93 -7.62
C VAL A 276 50.31 41.80 -6.82
N LEU A 277 50.01 42.08 -5.56
CA LEU A 277 50.88 42.87 -4.68
C LEU A 277 52.21 42.14 -4.43
N GLY A 278 52.16 40.81 -4.25
CA GLY A 278 53.36 39.97 -4.12
C GLY A 278 54.22 39.94 -5.38
N TRP A 279 53.59 39.82 -6.56
CA TRP A 279 54.29 39.89 -7.85
C TRP A 279 54.92 41.26 -8.09
N LEU A 280 54.20 42.35 -7.80
CA LEU A 280 54.73 43.71 -7.91
C LEU A 280 55.91 43.95 -6.96
N ASN A 281 55.83 43.41 -5.74
CA ASN A 281 56.91 43.50 -4.75
C ASN A 281 58.15 42.70 -5.19
N GLY A 282 57.97 41.48 -5.70
CA GLY A 282 59.05 40.67 -6.26
C GLY A 282 59.72 41.29 -7.48
N TYR A 283 58.91 41.90 -8.37
CA TYR A 283 59.42 42.61 -9.54
C TYR A 283 60.23 43.85 -9.16
N ALA A 284 59.81 44.60 -8.13
CA ALA A 284 60.57 45.75 -7.62
C ALA A 284 61.90 45.33 -6.97
N ALA A 285 61.90 44.19 -6.26
CA ALA A 285 63.07 43.66 -5.57
C ALA A 285 64.09 42.90 -6.48
N HIS A 286 63.77 42.69 -7.77
CA HIS A 286 64.56 41.87 -8.70
C HIS A 286 64.82 40.43 -8.22
N GLU A 287 63.88 39.88 -7.45
CA GLU A 287 63.98 38.53 -6.90
C GLU A 287 63.35 37.49 -7.85
N ASP A 288 63.77 36.23 -7.71
CA ASP A 288 63.15 35.13 -8.44
C ASP A 288 61.66 34.97 -8.06
N TRP A 289 60.86 34.47 -9.01
CA TRP A 289 59.42 34.30 -8.82
C TRP A 289 59.06 33.35 -7.67
N ALA A 290 59.95 32.41 -7.33
CA ALA A 290 59.77 31.49 -6.21
C ALA A 290 60.05 32.17 -4.86
N ASP A 291 61.08 33.01 -4.80
CA ASP A 291 61.47 33.74 -3.60
C ASP A 291 60.47 34.84 -3.27
N SER A 292 60.00 35.56 -4.28
CA SER A 292 58.92 36.56 -4.13
C SER A 292 57.61 35.94 -3.64
N LEU A 293 57.25 34.74 -4.10
CA LEU A 293 56.08 34.02 -3.58
C LEU A 293 56.28 33.56 -2.13
N TYR A 294 57.47 33.03 -1.81
CA TYR A 294 57.83 32.61 -0.46
C TYR A 294 57.79 33.79 0.52
N LEU A 295 58.43 34.91 0.17
CA LEU A 295 58.47 36.13 0.97
C LEU A 295 57.09 36.77 1.10
N THR A 296 56.28 36.78 0.04
CA THR A 296 54.89 37.27 0.11
C THR A 296 54.07 36.44 1.09
N LEU A 297 54.18 35.10 1.03
CA LEU A 297 53.45 34.20 1.92
C LEU A 297 53.89 34.36 3.38
N VAL A 298 55.19 34.41 3.63
CA VAL A 298 55.76 34.63 4.97
C VAL A 298 55.36 36.01 5.50
N THR A 299 55.48 37.07 4.70
CA THR A 299 55.15 38.44 5.11
C THR A 299 53.65 38.58 5.40
N THR A 300 52.80 38.03 4.54
CA THR A 300 51.33 38.09 4.68
C THR A 300 50.83 37.31 5.91
N LEU A 301 51.48 36.19 6.26
CA LEU A 301 51.07 35.33 7.38
C LEU A 301 51.71 35.71 8.71
N THR A 302 52.94 36.25 8.70
CA THR A 302 53.71 36.50 9.92
C THR A 302 53.89 37.99 10.23
N GLY A 303 53.66 38.87 9.25
CA GLY A 303 53.88 40.31 9.38
C GLY A 303 55.33 40.70 9.62
N GLN A 304 56.29 39.78 9.38
CA GLN A 304 57.70 39.99 9.69
C GLN A 304 58.40 40.77 8.57
N ASP A 305 59.37 41.58 9.00
CA ASP A 305 60.30 42.41 8.22
C ASP A 305 59.85 43.83 7.79
N PRO A 306 59.55 44.74 8.74
CA PRO A 306 59.42 46.17 8.45
C PRO A 306 60.82 46.75 8.20
N ASN A 307 61.26 46.78 6.95
CA ASN A 307 62.48 47.46 6.57
C ASN A 307 62.19 48.95 6.30
N PRO A 308 62.60 49.88 7.18
CA PRO A 308 62.28 51.30 7.06
C PRO A 308 63.03 52.00 5.91
N ASP A 309 64.04 51.34 5.33
CA ASP A 309 64.85 51.89 4.24
C ASP A 309 64.20 51.70 2.85
N LYS A 310 63.04 51.04 2.79
CA LYS A 310 62.27 50.82 1.56
C LYS A 310 61.60 52.10 1.06
N SER A 311 61.34 52.16 -0.25
CA SER A 311 60.63 53.28 -0.86
C SER A 311 59.23 53.44 -0.25
N ALA A 312 58.69 54.66 -0.20
CA ALA A 312 57.36 54.92 0.35
C ALA A 312 56.26 54.07 -0.34
N ALA A 313 56.43 53.73 -1.62
CA ALA A 313 55.53 52.86 -2.36
C ALA A 313 55.58 51.40 -1.88
N GLU A 314 56.77 50.86 -1.60
CA GLU A 314 56.95 49.51 -1.05
C GLU A 314 56.41 49.38 0.37
N GLN A 315 56.57 50.41 1.20
CA GLN A 315 56.01 50.44 2.55
C GLN A 315 54.47 50.38 2.50
N VAL A 316 53.85 51.17 1.61
CA VAL A 316 52.40 51.13 1.40
C VAL A 316 51.94 49.76 0.89
N MET A 317 52.67 49.17 -0.06
CA MET A 317 52.42 47.83 -0.60
C MET A 317 52.41 46.77 0.53
N GLN A 318 53.40 46.82 1.42
CA GLN A 318 53.55 45.88 2.53
C GLN A 318 52.44 46.04 3.58
N VAL A 319 52.03 47.27 3.89
CA VAL A 319 50.89 47.53 4.80
C VAL A 319 49.59 46.98 4.20
N VAL A 320 49.34 47.21 2.92
CA VAL A 320 48.14 46.69 2.23
C VAL A 320 48.17 45.17 2.18
N LEU A 321 49.32 44.56 1.90
CA LEU A 321 49.50 43.11 1.87
C LEU A 321 49.23 42.47 3.24
N ASN A 322 49.73 43.07 4.33
CA ASN A 322 49.49 42.60 5.69
C ASN A 322 48.02 42.76 6.11
N LEU A 323 47.37 43.88 5.75
CA LEU A 323 45.93 44.07 5.98
C LEU A 323 45.09 43.06 5.19
N ALA A 324 45.49 42.74 3.95
CA ALA A 324 44.84 41.70 3.15
C ALA A 324 44.99 40.31 3.77
N GLY A 325 46.17 39.96 4.28
CA GLY A 325 46.41 38.73 5.03
C GLY A 325 45.58 38.64 6.31
N LEU A 326 45.52 39.73 7.09
CA LEU A 326 44.71 39.80 8.32
C LEU A 326 43.22 39.63 8.03
N ALA A 327 42.71 40.19 6.92
CA ALA A 327 41.31 40.04 6.50
C ALA A 327 40.97 38.62 6.01
N LEU A 328 41.97 37.84 5.58
CA LEU A 328 41.79 36.48 5.09
C LEU A 328 41.39 35.51 6.21
N ILE A 329 41.92 35.68 7.42
CA ILE A 329 41.67 34.77 8.55
C ILE A 329 40.19 34.78 8.99
N PRO A 330 39.54 35.93 9.27
CA PRO A 330 38.11 35.97 9.58
C PRO A 330 37.25 35.46 8.43
N LEU A 331 37.65 35.69 7.17
CA LEU A 331 36.90 35.24 5.99
C LEU A 331 36.94 33.72 5.84
N ILE A 332 38.12 33.10 6.00
CA ILE A 332 38.27 31.64 6.03
C ILE A 332 37.52 31.06 7.23
N THR A 333 37.62 31.69 8.40
CA THR A 333 36.92 31.26 9.61
C THR A 333 35.40 31.31 9.41
N ALA A 334 34.86 32.35 8.79
CA ALA A 334 33.44 32.46 8.47
C ALA A 334 32.99 31.34 7.52
N VAL A 335 33.77 31.03 6.47
CA VAL A 335 33.50 29.90 5.57
C VAL A 335 33.48 28.56 6.31
N VAL A 336 34.45 28.33 7.20
CA VAL A 336 34.54 27.08 7.98
C VAL A 336 33.41 26.98 9.00
N VAL A 337 33.10 28.05 9.73
CA VAL A 337 32.03 28.09 10.73
C VAL A 337 30.67 27.93 10.06
N ASP A 338 30.37 28.67 8.99
CA ASP A 338 29.15 28.50 8.22
C ASP A 338 29.05 27.08 7.64
N GLY A 339 30.17 26.50 7.21
CA GLY A 339 30.26 25.11 6.76
C GLY A 339 29.90 24.11 7.86
N ILE A 340 30.46 24.26 9.06
CA ILE A 340 30.19 23.39 10.22
C ILE A 340 28.76 23.57 10.72
N VAL A 341 28.26 24.81 10.80
CA VAL A 341 26.90 25.12 11.26
C VAL A 341 25.87 24.58 10.28
N ASN A 342 26.06 24.78 8.97
CA ASN A 342 25.18 24.21 7.94
C ASN A 342 25.26 22.68 7.90
N ALA A 343 26.45 22.09 8.07
CA ALA A 343 26.58 20.64 8.17
C ALA A 343 25.83 20.08 9.40
N ARG A 344 25.93 20.74 10.56
CA ARG A 344 25.18 20.35 11.77
C ARG A 344 23.66 20.54 11.61
N LEU A 345 23.23 21.64 11.01
CA LEU A 345 21.82 21.91 10.72
C LEU A 345 21.24 20.93 9.70
N ALA A 346 22.01 20.54 8.68
CA ALA A 346 21.62 19.52 7.71
C ALA A 346 21.45 18.15 8.35
N LEU A 347 22.34 17.78 9.28
CA LEU A 347 22.27 16.52 10.02
C LEU A 347 21.13 16.48 11.05
N HIS A 348 20.78 17.61 11.68
CA HIS A 348 19.69 17.67 12.66
C HIS A 348 18.30 17.88 12.06
N SER A 349 18.21 18.47 10.86
CA SER A 349 16.91 18.83 10.25
C SER A 349 16.34 17.77 9.30
N GLY A 350 17.06 16.68 9.02
CA GLY A 350 16.63 15.66 8.04
C GLY A 350 16.45 16.18 6.61
N ARG A 351 16.88 17.41 6.32
CA ARG A 351 16.57 18.17 5.10
C ARG A 351 17.47 17.86 3.91
N ILE A 352 18.61 17.21 4.12
CA ILE A 352 19.51 16.80 3.04
C ILE A 352 19.96 15.37 3.32
N GLN A 353 19.29 14.41 2.69
CA GLN A 353 19.77 13.03 2.64
C GLN A 353 20.82 12.93 1.50
N PRO A 354 21.94 12.21 1.69
CA PRO A 354 22.90 11.98 0.61
C PRO A 354 22.18 11.33 -0.58
N GLU A 355 22.50 11.71 -1.83
CA GLU A 355 21.82 11.20 -3.05
C GLU A 355 21.66 9.67 -2.99
N ARG A 356 20.44 9.20 -2.69
CA ARG A 356 20.12 7.78 -2.58
C ARG A 356 19.70 7.25 -3.94
N SER A 357 20.06 5.99 -4.21
CA SER A 357 19.63 5.30 -5.42
C SER A 357 19.17 3.88 -5.13
N GLY A 358 18.11 3.46 -5.82
CA GLY A 358 17.50 2.13 -5.65
C GLY A 358 16.61 1.98 -4.41
N HIS A 359 16.19 3.08 -3.80
CA HIS A 359 15.19 3.13 -2.73
C HIS A 359 13.79 3.39 -3.30
N VAL A 360 12.75 3.15 -2.49
CA VAL A 360 11.37 3.53 -2.80
C VAL A 360 10.97 4.73 -1.95
N VAL A 361 10.37 5.75 -2.57
CA VAL A 361 9.82 6.91 -1.87
C VAL A 361 8.34 6.65 -1.62
N VAL A 362 7.89 6.73 -0.36
CA VAL A 362 6.48 6.58 0.03
C VAL A 362 5.95 7.91 0.54
N VAL A 363 4.96 8.48 -0.14
CA VAL A 363 4.31 9.74 0.21
C VAL A 363 2.99 9.47 0.92
N GLY A 364 2.85 9.99 2.14
CA GLY A 364 1.70 9.86 3.03
C GLY A 364 1.81 8.63 3.93
N LEU A 365 2.19 8.81 5.19
CA LEU A 365 2.22 7.78 6.25
C LEU A 365 0.89 7.70 7.02
N GLY A 366 -0.22 7.80 6.30
CA GLY A 366 -1.54 7.39 6.77
C GLY A 366 -1.67 5.87 6.87
N ASN A 367 -2.90 5.37 6.96
CA ASN A 367 -3.16 3.92 7.11
C ASN A 367 -2.51 3.09 5.99
N VAL A 368 -2.69 3.51 4.73
CA VAL A 368 -2.19 2.78 3.55
C VAL A 368 -0.67 2.86 3.44
N GLY A 369 -0.09 4.07 3.45
CA GLY A 369 1.36 4.23 3.32
C GLY A 369 2.15 3.60 4.45
N THR A 370 1.59 3.55 5.67
CA THR A 370 2.21 2.80 6.79
C THR A 370 2.33 1.31 6.45
N ARG A 371 1.28 0.69 5.88
CA ARG A 371 1.30 -0.74 5.51
C ARG A 371 2.22 -0.99 4.32
N VAL A 372 2.21 -0.11 3.32
CA VAL A 372 3.11 -0.18 2.15
C VAL A 372 4.57 -0.06 2.60
N MET A 373 4.90 0.93 3.41
CA MET A 373 6.26 1.13 3.96
C MET A 373 6.72 -0.10 4.75
N ALA A 374 5.90 -0.60 5.68
CA ALA A 374 6.22 -1.76 6.48
C ALA A 374 6.52 -2.98 5.60
N GLN A 375 5.66 -3.25 4.63
CA GLN A 375 5.79 -4.38 3.73
C GLN A 375 7.02 -4.24 2.80
N LEU A 376 7.35 -3.04 2.32
CA LEU A 376 8.60 -2.78 1.58
C LEU A 376 9.84 -3.05 2.46
N CYS A 377 9.82 -2.61 3.72
CA CYS A 377 10.90 -2.87 4.67
C CYS A 377 11.04 -4.37 4.96
N ASP A 378 9.93 -5.11 5.08
CA ASP A 378 9.92 -6.56 5.26
C ASP A 378 10.56 -7.28 4.05
N PHE A 379 10.48 -6.69 2.85
CA PHE A 379 11.18 -7.18 1.65
C PHE A 379 12.64 -6.71 1.54
N GLY A 380 13.16 -5.98 2.54
CA GLY A 380 14.53 -5.46 2.54
C GLY A 380 14.74 -4.31 1.56
N VAL A 381 13.66 -3.66 1.11
CA VAL A 381 13.71 -2.49 0.23
C VAL A 381 13.99 -1.25 1.09
N GLU A 382 14.95 -0.44 0.68
CA GLU A 382 15.23 0.83 1.35
C GLU A 382 14.08 1.81 1.08
N VAL A 383 13.49 2.37 2.14
CA VAL A 383 12.35 3.29 2.03
C VAL A 383 12.73 4.67 2.55
N VAL A 384 12.24 5.71 1.87
CA VAL A 384 12.20 7.09 2.38
C VAL A 384 10.74 7.52 2.41
N ALA A 385 10.27 8.00 3.55
CA ALA A 385 8.89 8.45 3.72
C ALA A 385 8.80 9.97 3.64
N ILE A 386 7.68 10.48 3.10
CA ILE A 386 7.31 11.90 3.11
C ILE A 386 5.92 12.01 3.72
N ASP A 387 5.71 12.94 4.65
CA ASP A 387 4.38 13.28 5.16
C ASP A 387 4.30 14.79 5.47
N LYS A 388 3.10 15.38 5.40
CA LYS A 388 2.91 16.79 5.78
C LYS A 388 3.01 16.96 7.30
N LEU A 389 2.64 15.93 8.07
CA LEU A 389 2.69 15.95 9.53
C LEU A 389 4.06 15.51 10.05
N ALA A 390 4.52 16.12 11.14
CA ALA A 390 5.74 15.72 11.82
C ALA A 390 5.60 14.37 12.54
N GLU A 391 4.41 14.09 13.07
CA GLU A 391 4.05 12.83 13.72
C GLU A 391 2.84 12.21 13.01
N PRO A 392 3.02 11.65 11.80
CA PRO A 392 1.94 10.96 11.12
C PRO A 392 1.61 9.65 11.85
N ARG A 393 0.46 9.04 11.56
CA ARG A 393 0.04 7.77 12.17
C ARG A 393 1.11 6.68 12.06
N GLY A 394 1.80 6.60 10.92
CA GLY A 394 2.90 5.68 10.68
C GLY A 394 4.27 6.12 11.24
N GLY A 395 4.40 7.32 11.80
CA GLY A 395 5.69 7.91 12.19
C GLY A 395 6.43 7.11 13.26
N ALA A 396 5.72 6.57 14.25
CA ALA A 396 6.30 5.70 15.27
C ALA A 396 6.86 4.40 14.66
N LEU A 397 6.17 3.82 13.68
CA LEU A 397 6.65 2.63 12.96
C LEU A 397 7.85 2.96 12.08
N ALA A 398 7.82 4.09 11.36
CA ALA A 398 8.92 4.56 10.53
C ALA A 398 10.21 4.71 11.36
N ARG A 399 10.12 5.36 12.54
CA ARG A 399 11.25 5.45 13.49
C ARG A 399 11.77 4.09 13.93
N ARG A 400 10.87 3.17 14.30
CA ARG A 400 11.25 1.81 14.73
C ARG A 400 11.94 1.00 13.63
N LEU A 401 11.54 1.20 12.38
CA LEU A 401 12.13 0.54 11.21
C LEU A 401 13.35 1.30 10.64
N GLY A 402 13.73 2.45 11.23
CA GLY A 402 14.83 3.28 10.74
C GLY A 402 14.55 3.96 9.40
N VAL A 403 13.29 4.09 9.00
CA VAL A 403 12.87 4.76 7.77
C VAL A 403 12.94 6.28 7.98
N PRO A 404 13.73 7.02 7.17
CA PRO A 404 13.76 8.47 7.26
C PRO A 404 12.42 9.07 6.85
N LEU A 405 11.93 9.99 7.68
CA LEU A 405 10.70 10.75 7.44
C LEU A 405 11.05 12.20 7.10
N ILE A 406 10.68 12.63 5.90
CA ILE A 406 10.74 14.02 5.46
C ILE A 406 9.38 14.65 5.76
N VAL A 407 9.40 15.75 6.53
CA VAL A 407 8.21 16.52 6.84
C VAL A 407 8.08 17.65 5.82
N GLY A 408 7.07 17.57 4.95
CA GLY A 408 6.87 18.56 3.89
C GLY A 408 5.73 18.21 2.95
N ASP A 409 5.33 19.18 2.14
CA ASP A 409 4.30 18.96 1.11
C ASP A 409 4.92 18.32 -0.13
N ALA A 410 4.46 17.12 -0.48
CA ALA A 410 4.92 16.39 -1.66
C ALA A 410 4.45 17.03 -2.98
N ALA A 411 3.52 17.98 -2.93
CA ALA A 411 3.17 18.84 -4.08
C ALA A 411 4.30 19.83 -4.45
N LEU A 412 5.31 20.01 -3.59
CA LEU A 412 6.47 20.87 -3.85
C LEU A 412 7.65 20.06 -4.37
N GLU A 413 8.27 20.55 -5.45
CA GLU A 413 9.44 19.92 -6.06
C GLU A 413 10.60 19.77 -5.07
N GLU A 414 10.86 20.79 -4.24
CA GLU A 414 11.92 20.78 -3.22
C GLU A 414 11.78 19.60 -2.24
N THR A 415 10.53 19.28 -1.84
CA THR A 415 10.25 18.15 -0.95
C THR A 415 10.60 16.83 -1.62
N LEU A 416 10.19 16.64 -2.88
CA LEU A 416 10.51 15.42 -3.64
C LEU A 416 12.02 15.30 -3.93
N GLN A 417 12.69 16.41 -4.19
CA GLN A 417 14.15 16.45 -4.35
C GLN A 417 14.87 16.05 -3.05
N SER A 418 14.40 16.52 -1.89
CA SER A 418 14.96 16.15 -0.58
C SER A 418 14.83 14.63 -0.30
N ALA A 419 13.85 13.96 -0.91
CA ALA A 419 13.67 12.51 -0.87
C ALA A 419 14.48 11.74 -1.93
N SER A 420 15.34 12.43 -2.69
CA SER A 420 16.13 11.86 -3.80
C SER A 420 15.26 11.15 -4.85
N VAL A 421 14.10 11.73 -5.21
CA VAL A 421 13.18 11.12 -6.20
C VAL A 421 13.84 10.88 -7.56
N GLY A 422 14.81 11.71 -7.96
CA GLY A 422 15.55 11.50 -9.22
C GLY A 422 16.34 10.18 -9.29
N GLY A 423 16.70 9.59 -8.15
CA GLY A 423 17.44 8.33 -8.06
C GLY A 423 16.61 7.14 -7.53
N CYS A 424 15.36 7.36 -7.15
CA CYS A 424 14.54 6.29 -6.57
C CYS A 424 14.05 5.31 -7.64
N GLN A 425 13.80 4.07 -7.22
CA GLN A 425 13.24 3.02 -8.06
C GLN A 425 11.77 3.30 -8.36
N ALA A 426 11.02 3.67 -7.31
CA ALA A 426 9.61 3.97 -7.41
C ALA A 426 9.20 5.08 -6.45
N LEU A 427 8.19 5.83 -6.87
CA LEU A 427 7.49 6.84 -6.09
C LEU A 427 6.06 6.35 -5.85
N VAL A 428 5.75 5.99 -4.61
CA VAL A 428 4.45 5.49 -4.19
C VAL A 428 3.72 6.60 -3.45
N VAL A 429 2.64 7.11 -4.05
CA VAL A 429 1.92 8.30 -3.59
C VAL A 429 0.54 7.89 -3.10
N VAL A 430 0.36 7.86 -1.78
CA VAL A 430 -0.81 7.24 -1.11
C VAL A 430 -1.45 8.16 -0.07
N SER A 431 -1.30 9.48 -0.23
CA SER A 431 -2.00 10.48 0.58
C SER A 431 -3.53 10.35 0.41
N THR A 432 -4.26 10.97 1.33
CA THR A 432 -5.73 11.09 1.26
C THR A 432 -6.21 12.24 0.38
N ASP A 433 -5.30 12.98 -0.25
CA ASP A 433 -5.59 14.10 -1.13
C ASP A 433 -5.15 13.74 -2.55
N ASP A 434 -6.12 13.55 -3.45
CA ASP A 434 -5.89 13.15 -4.84
C ASP A 434 -5.19 14.24 -5.66
N GLU A 435 -5.39 15.52 -5.33
CA GLU A 435 -4.71 16.64 -5.98
C GLU A 435 -3.22 16.61 -5.63
N THR A 436 -2.89 16.52 -4.34
CA THR A 436 -1.51 16.32 -3.89
C THR A 436 -0.91 15.05 -4.52
N ASN A 437 -1.69 13.97 -4.64
CA ASN A 437 -1.21 12.71 -5.22
C ASN A 437 -0.81 12.87 -6.69
N LEU A 438 -1.67 13.52 -7.49
CA LEU A 438 -1.44 13.74 -8.92
C LEU A 438 -0.28 14.72 -9.14
N GLN A 439 -0.22 15.81 -8.37
CA GLN A 439 0.85 16.80 -8.49
C GLN A 439 2.22 16.18 -8.15
N ALA A 440 2.32 15.41 -7.06
CA ALA A 440 3.55 14.72 -6.71
C ALA A 440 3.98 13.70 -7.80
N ALA A 441 3.00 13.00 -8.39
CA ALA A 441 3.24 12.07 -9.50
C ALA A 441 3.81 12.77 -10.75
N LEU A 442 3.22 13.91 -11.14
CA LEU A 442 3.66 14.72 -12.28
C LEU A 442 5.07 15.30 -12.06
N ILE A 443 5.33 15.87 -10.89
CA ILE A 443 6.65 16.42 -10.55
C ILE A 443 7.69 15.31 -10.53
N GLY A 444 7.39 14.15 -9.91
CA GLY A 444 8.29 13.00 -9.91
C GLY A 444 8.64 12.55 -11.33
N ARG A 445 7.67 12.57 -12.25
CA ARG A 445 7.86 12.25 -13.68
C ARG A 445 8.68 13.31 -14.43
N ALA A 446 8.50 14.58 -14.11
CA ALA A 446 9.30 15.67 -14.66
C ALA A 446 10.77 15.57 -14.21
N VAL A 447 11.02 15.16 -12.96
CA VAL A 447 12.38 14.94 -12.42
C VAL A 447 13.02 13.69 -13.02
N ASN A 448 12.26 12.60 -13.18
CA ASN A 448 12.73 11.37 -13.81
C ASN A 448 11.64 10.77 -14.72
N PRO A 449 11.79 10.88 -16.06
CA PRO A 449 10.81 10.35 -17.02
C PRO A 449 10.57 8.84 -16.90
N GLU A 450 11.59 8.07 -16.51
CA GLU A 450 11.57 6.60 -16.43
C GLU A 450 11.17 6.07 -15.03
N LEU A 451 10.89 6.95 -14.07
CA LEU A 451 10.59 6.54 -12.70
C LEU A 451 9.33 5.65 -12.66
N GLN A 452 9.24 4.65 -11.79
CA GLN A 452 7.97 3.95 -11.58
C GLN A 452 7.10 4.79 -10.63
N VAL A 453 5.93 5.28 -11.04
CA VAL A 453 5.01 6.00 -10.13
C VAL A 453 3.81 5.12 -9.87
N VAL A 454 3.50 4.94 -8.60
CA VAL A 454 2.28 4.26 -8.15
C VAL A 454 1.46 5.27 -7.39
N LEU A 455 0.30 5.63 -7.93
CA LEU A 455 -0.57 6.63 -7.30
C LEU A 455 -1.85 5.99 -6.77
N ARG A 456 -2.26 6.44 -5.58
CA ARG A 456 -3.61 6.22 -5.06
C ARG A 456 -4.53 7.25 -5.70
N LEU A 457 -5.64 6.76 -6.25
CA LEU A 457 -6.78 7.58 -6.63
C LEU A 457 -8.05 6.98 -6.04
N PHE A 458 -8.98 7.82 -5.57
CA PHE A 458 -10.21 7.33 -4.96
C PHE A 458 -11.17 6.73 -5.98
N ASP A 459 -11.34 7.37 -7.14
CA ASP A 459 -12.20 6.89 -8.23
C ASP A 459 -11.45 5.96 -9.20
N GLY A 460 -11.94 4.73 -9.31
CA GLY A 460 -11.43 3.72 -10.24
C GLY A 460 -11.61 4.09 -11.71
N HIS A 461 -12.67 4.80 -12.10
CA HIS A 461 -12.89 5.24 -13.48
C HIS A 461 -12.05 6.47 -13.82
N PHE A 462 -11.91 7.42 -12.90
CA PHE A 462 -10.94 8.51 -13.04
C PHE A 462 -9.50 7.97 -13.14
N ALA A 463 -9.15 6.95 -12.36
CA ALA A 463 -7.85 6.30 -12.43
C ALA A 463 -7.52 5.73 -13.83
N GLU A 464 -8.50 5.14 -14.51
CA GLU A 464 -8.33 4.64 -15.87
C GLU A 464 -8.09 5.77 -16.88
N ARG A 465 -8.86 6.87 -16.79
CA ARG A 465 -8.69 8.02 -17.67
C ARG A 465 -7.35 8.71 -17.46
N ILE A 466 -6.91 8.90 -16.22
CA ILE A 466 -5.61 9.53 -15.92
C ILE A 466 -4.45 8.67 -16.40
N GLN A 467 -4.51 7.36 -16.17
CA GLN A 467 -3.46 6.45 -16.65
C GLN A 467 -3.36 6.47 -18.18
N GLN A 468 -4.49 6.45 -18.89
CA GLN A 468 -4.53 6.47 -20.35
C GLN A 468 -4.14 7.83 -20.94
N ALA A 469 -4.59 8.92 -20.34
CA ALA A 469 -4.38 10.28 -20.85
C ALA A 469 -2.95 10.79 -20.64
N PHE A 470 -2.34 10.45 -19.50
CA PHE A 470 -1.05 11.02 -19.12
C PHE A 470 0.10 10.01 -19.10
N GLY A 471 -0.17 8.71 -19.29
CA GLY A 471 0.85 7.67 -19.20
C GLY A 471 1.53 7.61 -17.82
N ILE A 472 0.91 8.18 -16.78
CA ILE A 472 1.50 8.29 -15.44
C ILE A 472 1.33 6.95 -14.73
N GLY A 473 2.32 6.07 -14.88
CA GLY A 473 2.54 4.92 -13.99
C GLY A 473 1.31 4.03 -13.76
N VAL A 474 1.18 3.48 -12.54
CA VAL A 474 0.11 2.57 -12.13
C VAL A 474 -0.80 3.25 -11.12
N SER A 475 -2.09 3.44 -11.44
CA SER A 475 -3.08 3.94 -10.49
C SER A 475 -3.87 2.81 -9.81
N ARG A 476 -4.17 2.97 -8.52
CA ARG A 476 -4.87 1.99 -7.68
C ARG A 476 -5.89 2.66 -6.75
N SER A 477 -7.12 2.12 -6.71
CA SER A 477 -8.13 2.48 -5.71
C SER A 477 -8.09 1.50 -4.54
N VAL A 478 -7.85 2.02 -3.33
CA VAL A 478 -7.84 1.24 -2.07
C VAL A 478 -9.21 0.62 -1.83
N SER A 479 -10.27 1.42 -2.00
CA SER A 479 -11.65 1.00 -1.79
C SER A 479 -12.05 -0.14 -2.72
N TYR A 480 -11.68 -0.03 -4.01
CA TYR A 480 -11.93 -1.08 -4.99
C TYR A 480 -11.18 -2.39 -4.66
N LEU A 481 -9.91 -2.31 -4.28
CA LEU A 481 -9.09 -3.48 -3.94
C LEU A 481 -9.56 -4.18 -2.65
N ALA A 482 -10.06 -3.42 -1.68
CA ALA A 482 -10.50 -3.95 -0.39
C ALA A 482 -11.94 -4.50 -0.41
N ALA A 483 -12.83 -3.91 -1.22
CA ALA A 483 -14.26 -4.22 -1.22
C ALA A 483 -14.62 -5.72 -1.35
N PRO A 484 -13.96 -6.54 -2.20
CA PRO A 484 -14.25 -7.96 -2.29
C PRO A 484 -14.07 -8.71 -0.96
N SER A 485 -13.05 -8.35 -0.17
CA SER A 485 -12.80 -8.98 1.14
C SER A 485 -13.90 -8.61 2.15
N PHE A 486 -14.36 -7.36 2.16
CA PHE A 486 -15.46 -6.91 3.03
C PHE A 486 -16.80 -7.53 2.63
N ALA A 487 -17.12 -7.59 1.34
CA ALA A 487 -18.33 -8.22 0.83
C ALA A 487 -18.35 -9.73 1.12
N ALA A 488 -17.23 -10.42 0.90
CA ALA A 488 -17.12 -11.83 1.25
C ALA A 488 -17.23 -12.07 2.76
N ALA A 489 -16.61 -11.20 3.56
CA ALA A 489 -16.79 -11.24 5.01
C ALA A 489 -18.25 -11.05 5.41
N LEU A 490 -19.03 -10.15 4.82
CA LEU A 490 -20.46 -9.99 5.14
C LEU A 490 -21.29 -11.25 4.85
N LEU A 491 -20.94 -11.97 3.77
CA LEU A 491 -21.61 -13.19 3.34
C LEU A 491 -21.17 -14.45 4.12
N ASP A 492 -20.53 -14.27 5.29
CA ASP A 492 -19.92 -15.32 6.11
C ASP A 492 -18.96 -16.24 5.35
N ARG A 493 -18.20 -15.66 4.41
CA ARG A 493 -17.18 -16.39 3.65
C ARG A 493 -15.83 -16.14 4.30
N ALA A 494 -15.18 -17.21 4.75
CA ALA A 494 -13.82 -17.15 5.30
C ALA A 494 -12.80 -16.94 4.16
N VAL A 495 -12.59 -15.69 3.76
CA VAL A 495 -11.51 -15.33 2.82
C VAL A 495 -10.17 -15.50 3.53
N ILE A 496 -9.41 -16.50 3.09
CA ILE A 496 -8.06 -16.80 3.58
C ILE A 496 -7.07 -15.75 3.04
N ALA A 497 -7.18 -15.41 1.75
CA ALA A 497 -6.33 -14.42 1.12
C ALA A 497 -6.97 -13.81 -0.14
N THR A 498 -6.54 -12.61 -0.50
CA THR A 498 -6.87 -11.97 -1.79
C THR A 498 -5.59 -11.78 -2.57
N ILE A 499 -5.53 -12.36 -3.77
CA ILE A 499 -4.38 -12.30 -4.67
C ILE A 499 -4.69 -11.26 -5.77
N PRO A 500 -4.06 -10.07 -5.75
CA PRO A 500 -4.21 -9.09 -6.80
C PRO A 500 -3.41 -9.51 -8.05
N VAL A 501 -4.06 -9.56 -9.20
CA VAL A 501 -3.43 -9.85 -10.49
C VAL A 501 -3.85 -8.79 -11.51
N GLY A 502 -2.95 -7.87 -11.85
CA GLY A 502 -3.28 -6.75 -12.71
C GLY A 502 -4.37 -5.89 -12.06
N ARG A 503 -5.54 -5.74 -12.71
CA ARG A 503 -6.74 -5.07 -12.15
C ARG A 503 -7.74 -6.03 -11.50
N HIS A 504 -7.45 -7.33 -11.50
CA HIS A 504 -8.34 -8.36 -10.99
C HIS A 504 -7.91 -8.81 -9.58
N ALA A 505 -8.86 -9.40 -8.86
CA ALA A 505 -8.62 -10.03 -7.57
C ALA A 505 -9.10 -11.48 -7.60
N LEU A 506 -8.21 -12.40 -7.24
CA LEU A 506 -8.54 -13.80 -6.97
C LEU A 506 -8.71 -13.99 -5.46
N LEU A 507 -9.71 -14.78 -5.08
CA LEU A 507 -10.02 -15.06 -3.69
C LEU A 507 -9.56 -16.47 -3.36
N VAL A 508 -8.80 -16.60 -2.27
CA VAL A 508 -8.49 -17.88 -1.64
C VAL A 508 -9.43 -18.05 -0.46
N THR A 509 -10.19 -19.15 -0.44
CA THR A 509 -11.20 -19.40 0.60
C THR A 509 -11.39 -20.88 0.82
N GLU A 510 -11.94 -21.24 1.99
CA GLU A 510 -12.44 -22.58 2.27
C GLU A 510 -13.94 -22.64 1.99
N VAL A 511 -14.39 -23.69 1.31
CA VAL A 511 -15.80 -23.97 0.99
C VAL A 511 -16.19 -25.26 1.70
N SER A 512 -17.18 -25.20 2.59
CA SER A 512 -17.72 -26.38 3.27
C SER A 512 -18.87 -26.98 2.47
N VAL A 513 -18.86 -28.31 2.31
CA VAL A 513 -19.88 -29.04 1.55
C VAL A 513 -21.00 -29.47 2.49
N ALA A 514 -22.22 -29.01 2.24
CA ALA A 514 -23.39 -29.41 3.02
C ALA A 514 -23.99 -30.74 2.52
N ALA A 515 -24.66 -31.47 3.41
CA ALA A 515 -25.37 -32.69 3.06
C ALA A 515 -26.50 -32.42 2.06
N GLY A 516 -26.60 -33.21 0.99
CA GLY A 516 -27.61 -33.01 -0.06
C GLY A 516 -27.32 -31.83 -0.99
N SER A 517 -26.11 -31.29 -0.95
CA SER A 517 -25.64 -30.32 -1.93
C SER A 517 -25.28 -30.98 -3.27
N ALA A 518 -25.20 -30.20 -4.35
CA ALA A 518 -24.87 -30.73 -5.68
C ALA A 518 -23.43 -31.27 -5.79
N LEU A 519 -22.54 -30.89 -4.87
CA LEU A 519 -21.19 -31.42 -4.74
C LEU A 519 -21.13 -32.73 -3.93
N ASP A 520 -22.12 -33.02 -3.09
CA ASP A 520 -22.17 -34.24 -2.28
C ASP A 520 -22.28 -35.47 -3.20
N GLY A 521 -21.31 -36.39 -3.12
CA GLY A 521 -21.23 -37.56 -3.99
C GLY A 521 -20.56 -37.32 -5.36
N ARG A 522 -20.07 -36.10 -5.65
CA ARG A 522 -19.27 -35.81 -6.87
C ARG A 522 -17.77 -36.07 -6.64
N PRO A 523 -17.00 -36.39 -7.70
CA PRO A 523 -15.53 -36.45 -7.58
C PRO A 523 -14.93 -35.04 -7.40
N LEU A 524 -13.80 -34.94 -6.71
CA LEU A 524 -13.05 -33.69 -6.53
C LEU A 524 -12.70 -32.99 -7.83
N ALA A 525 -12.47 -33.76 -8.91
CA ALA A 525 -12.24 -33.24 -10.26
C ALA A 525 -13.35 -32.28 -10.75
N ALA A 526 -14.59 -32.44 -10.26
CA ALA A 526 -15.73 -31.59 -10.66
C ALA A 526 -15.67 -30.15 -10.09
N VAL A 527 -14.83 -29.92 -9.08
CA VAL A 527 -14.64 -28.61 -8.44
C VAL A 527 -13.77 -27.70 -9.30
N GLY A 528 -12.70 -28.25 -9.87
CA GLY A 528 -11.77 -27.52 -10.72
C GLY A 528 -12.42 -27.16 -12.05
N ARG A 529 -12.50 -25.85 -12.34
CA ARG A 529 -13.05 -25.31 -13.58
C ARG A 529 -12.08 -24.32 -14.16
N ALA A 530 -11.65 -24.59 -15.39
CA ALA A 530 -10.80 -23.67 -16.13
C ALA A 530 -11.37 -22.25 -16.04
N GLU A 531 -10.48 -21.28 -15.89
CA GLU A 531 -10.85 -19.86 -15.89
C GLU A 531 -11.81 -19.41 -14.78
N SER A 532 -12.05 -20.21 -13.74
CA SER A 532 -13.04 -19.82 -12.73
C SER A 532 -12.67 -20.28 -11.34
N VAL A 533 -12.35 -21.55 -11.14
CA VAL A 533 -12.09 -22.14 -9.82
C VAL A 533 -10.97 -23.16 -9.93
N ARG A 534 -10.02 -23.11 -9.00
CA ARG A 534 -8.97 -24.12 -8.86
C ARG A 534 -8.94 -24.63 -7.43
N LEU A 535 -8.99 -25.95 -7.29
CA LEU A 535 -8.86 -26.62 -5.99
C LEU A 535 -7.39 -26.61 -5.58
N LEU A 536 -7.10 -26.10 -4.39
CA LEU A 536 -5.76 -26.09 -3.81
C LEU A 536 -5.57 -27.24 -2.80
N ALA A 537 -6.59 -27.50 -1.99
CA ALA A 537 -6.53 -28.54 -0.97
C ALA A 537 -7.92 -29.09 -0.62
N HIS A 538 -7.96 -30.33 -0.14
CA HIS A 538 -9.15 -30.99 0.40
C HIS A 538 -8.91 -31.39 1.86
N ALA A 539 -9.92 -31.24 2.71
CA ALA A 539 -9.88 -31.73 4.08
C ALA A 539 -11.19 -32.44 4.41
N ARG A 540 -11.11 -33.67 4.93
CA ARG A 540 -12.23 -34.30 5.63
C ARG A 540 -12.57 -33.51 6.89
N ALA A 541 -13.82 -33.61 7.35
CA ALA A 541 -14.26 -32.99 8.60
C ALA A 541 -13.30 -33.30 9.76
N GLY A 542 -12.72 -32.24 10.35
CA GLY A 542 -11.79 -32.33 11.48
C GLY A 542 -10.34 -32.75 11.15
N GLN A 543 -10.02 -33.04 9.88
CA GLN A 543 -8.67 -33.39 9.45
C GLN A 543 -7.89 -32.18 8.93
N ARG A 544 -6.56 -32.36 8.81
CA ARG A 544 -5.68 -31.37 8.16
C ARG A 544 -5.90 -31.37 6.64
N PRO A 545 -5.71 -30.22 5.96
CA PRO A 545 -5.82 -30.17 4.51
C PRO A 545 -4.73 -30.98 3.81
N ASP A 546 -5.14 -31.83 2.88
CA ASP A 546 -4.31 -32.46 1.87
C ASP A 546 -4.20 -31.53 0.66
N TRP A 547 -2.97 -31.18 0.28
CA TRP A 547 -2.65 -30.23 -0.78
C TRP A 547 -2.35 -30.90 -2.13
N ALA A 548 -2.35 -32.23 -2.18
CA ALA A 548 -2.25 -33.00 -3.41
C ALA A 548 -3.34 -34.07 -3.46
N PRO A 549 -4.63 -33.70 -3.34
CA PRO A 549 -5.70 -34.67 -3.24
C PRO A 549 -5.89 -35.42 -4.57
N ASP A 550 -6.18 -36.72 -4.51
CA ASP A 550 -6.55 -37.50 -5.70
C ASP A 550 -7.86 -36.94 -6.29
N ALA A 551 -7.80 -36.50 -7.55
CA ALA A 551 -8.94 -35.90 -8.24
C ALA A 551 -10.17 -36.84 -8.35
N ARG A 552 -9.97 -38.16 -8.19
CA ARG A 552 -11.04 -39.17 -8.21
C ARG A 552 -11.75 -39.34 -6.87
N LEU A 553 -11.21 -38.75 -5.79
CA LEU A 553 -11.81 -38.86 -4.47
C LEU A 553 -13.21 -38.25 -4.48
N VAL A 554 -14.17 -38.95 -3.88
CA VAL A 554 -15.58 -38.53 -3.81
C VAL A 554 -15.76 -37.59 -2.63
N ILE A 555 -16.33 -36.43 -2.91
CA ILE A 555 -16.69 -35.41 -1.93
C ILE A 555 -17.84 -35.94 -1.08
N VAL A 556 -17.72 -35.77 0.24
CA VAL A 556 -18.77 -36.12 1.19
C VAL A 556 -19.20 -34.88 1.96
N ALA A 557 -20.46 -34.82 2.35
CA ALA A 557 -20.96 -33.83 3.30
C ALA A 557 -20.02 -33.65 4.52
N GLY A 558 -19.71 -32.40 4.84
CA GLY A 558 -18.77 -32.02 5.90
C GLY A 558 -17.32 -31.84 5.43
N ASP A 559 -17.00 -32.22 4.19
CA ASP A 559 -15.69 -31.93 3.60
C ASP A 559 -15.49 -30.42 3.39
N ARG A 560 -14.22 -30.01 3.42
CA ARG A 560 -13.79 -28.63 3.23
C ARG A 560 -12.83 -28.53 2.05
N LEU A 561 -13.14 -27.65 1.12
CA LEU A 561 -12.43 -27.44 -0.13
C LEU A 561 -11.72 -26.09 -0.07
N THR A 562 -10.39 -26.09 -0.06
CA THR A 562 -9.62 -24.84 -0.19
C THR A 562 -9.47 -24.55 -1.67
N VAL A 563 -9.96 -23.39 -2.12
CA VAL A 563 -9.95 -23.01 -3.54
C VAL A 563 -9.33 -21.63 -3.73
N VAL A 564 -8.69 -21.43 -4.89
CA VAL A 564 -8.45 -20.11 -5.46
C VAL A 564 -9.41 -19.91 -6.62
N ALA A 565 -10.16 -18.81 -6.60
CA ALA A 565 -11.24 -18.62 -7.56
C ALA A 565 -11.37 -17.17 -7.99
N ARG A 566 -11.79 -16.98 -9.25
CA ARG A 566 -12.40 -15.72 -9.69
C ARG A 566 -13.73 -15.55 -8.95
N ARG A 567 -14.14 -14.31 -8.73
CA ARG A 567 -15.38 -13.98 -8.01
C ARG A 567 -16.61 -14.74 -8.53
N ALA A 568 -16.83 -14.77 -9.84
CA ALA A 568 -17.96 -15.48 -10.47
C ALA A 568 -17.88 -17.00 -10.27
N GLY A 569 -16.68 -17.58 -10.43
CA GLY A 569 -16.44 -19.00 -10.20
C GLY A 569 -16.70 -19.43 -8.77
N LEU A 570 -16.22 -18.65 -7.80
CA LEU A 570 -16.46 -18.91 -6.38
C LEU A 570 -17.96 -18.93 -6.05
N ASN A 571 -18.73 -18.00 -6.62
CA ASN A 571 -20.17 -17.95 -6.42
C ASN A 571 -20.89 -19.18 -6.96
N ALA A 572 -20.50 -19.64 -8.15
CA ALA A 572 -21.05 -20.87 -8.72
C ALA A 572 -20.74 -22.08 -7.82
N LEU A 573 -19.50 -22.21 -7.34
CA LEU A 573 -19.12 -23.31 -6.46
C LEU A 573 -19.89 -23.29 -5.14
N LEU A 574 -20.07 -22.12 -4.53
CA LEU A 574 -20.84 -21.98 -3.28
C LEU A 574 -22.30 -22.40 -3.44
N ARG A 575 -22.93 -22.14 -4.60
CA ARG A 575 -24.30 -22.60 -4.89
C ARG A 575 -24.39 -24.12 -4.88
N GLU A 576 -23.37 -24.79 -5.38
CA GLU A 576 -23.33 -26.24 -5.48
C GLU A 576 -22.94 -26.91 -4.16
N ALA A 577 -22.33 -26.17 -3.25
CA ALA A 577 -21.91 -26.65 -1.93
C ALA A 577 -23.03 -26.61 -0.87
N VAL A 578 -24.20 -26.05 -1.19
CA VAL A 578 -25.37 -25.94 -0.31
C VAL A 578 -26.56 -26.67 -0.97
N PRO A 579 -27.53 -27.22 -0.21
CA PRO A 579 -28.69 -27.88 -0.80
C PRO A 579 -29.52 -26.89 -1.61
N PRO A 580 -30.12 -27.29 -2.73
CA PRO A 580 -31.11 -26.46 -3.40
C PRO A 580 -32.26 -26.16 -2.42
N PRO A 581 -32.86 -24.96 -2.48
CA PRO A 581 -34.03 -24.65 -1.67
C PRO A 581 -35.15 -25.66 -1.98
N PRO A 582 -35.94 -26.07 -0.97
CA PRO A 582 -37.08 -26.95 -1.23
C PRO A 582 -38.02 -26.29 -2.25
N GLU A 583 -38.48 -27.07 -3.22
CA GLU A 583 -39.51 -26.62 -4.17
C GLU A 583 -40.73 -26.15 -3.36
N GLU A 584 -41.21 -24.93 -3.66
CA GLU A 584 -42.48 -24.47 -3.10
C GLU A 584 -43.56 -25.49 -3.48
N PRO A 585 -44.38 -25.97 -2.53
CA PRO A 585 -45.47 -26.88 -2.86
C PRO A 585 -46.35 -26.21 -3.90
N VAL A 586 -46.41 -26.81 -5.09
CA VAL A 586 -47.31 -26.38 -6.17
C VAL A 586 -48.73 -26.39 -5.60
N THR A 587 -49.27 -25.22 -5.29
CA THR A 587 -50.68 -25.09 -4.91
C THR A 587 -51.47 -25.58 -6.12
N PRO A 588 -52.22 -26.70 -6.02
CA PRO A 588 -53.01 -27.16 -7.13
C PRO A 588 -53.97 -26.04 -7.52
N ALA A 589 -53.98 -25.69 -8.81
CA ALA A 589 -54.85 -24.66 -9.34
C ALA A 589 -56.30 -24.94 -8.88
N PRO A 590 -57.06 -23.91 -8.46
CA PRO A 590 -58.45 -24.11 -8.09
C PRO A 590 -59.18 -24.73 -9.28
N ARG A 591 -59.78 -25.91 -9.06
CA ARG A 591 -60.65 -26.55 -10.06
C ARG A 591 -61.71 -25.52 -10.44
N GLN A 592 -61.75 -25.17 -11.73
CA GLN A 592 -62.89 -24.44 -12.26
C GLN A 592 -64.15 -25.27 -11.99
N PRO A 593 -65.24 -24.68 -11.47
CA PRO A 593 -66.49 -25.40 -11.36
C PRO A 593 -66.95 -25.78 -12.77
N GLU A 594 -67.17 -27.08 -12.98
CA GLU A 594 -67.92 -27.57 -14.14
C GLU A 594 -69.36 -27.04 -14.05
N GLU A 595 -69.81 -26.52 -15.19
CA GLU A 595 -71.08 -25.87 -15.59
C GLU A 595 -72.26 -25.79 -14.59
#